data_AF-A0A7K2C9J4-F1
#
_entry.id   AF-A0A7K2C9J4-F1
#
_cell.length_a   1.000
_cell.length_b   1.000
_cell.length_c   1.000
_cell.angle_alpha   90.00
_cell.angle_beta   90.00
_cell.angle_gamma   90.00
#
_symmetry.space_group_name_H-M   'P 1'
#
loop_
_entity.id
_entity.type
_entity.pdbx_description
1 polymer ?
#
loop_
_entity_poly.entity_id
_entity_poly.type
_entity_poly.pdbx_seq_one_letter_code
_entity_poly.pdbx_strand_id
1 'polypeptide(L)'
;MEFRLGRKYGVNRSVVFDLVSWFCKKWGIIGLPKRLYAILALGLSLLLFSFDSQAQTTNICGRTSQIRAVILQQLGLESSDCGSVPTDDLARIKKIDASHRGISSLKEGDFLGLSGLETLELDHNDLTDLP
;
A
#
# COMPACT_ATOMS: atom_id res chain seq x y z
N MET A 1 20.31 -2.85 16.03
CA MET A 1 19.28 -1.83 15.77
C MET A 1 18.65 -2.15 14.44
N GLU A 2 17.43 -2.70 14.46
CA GLU A 2 16.68 -3.08 13.27
C GLU A 2 16.03 -1.84 12.64
N PHE A 3 16.31 -1.60 11.36
CA PHE A 3 15.61 -0.58 10.58
C PHE A 3 14.28 -1.17 10.09
N ARG A 4 13.19 -0.85 10.80
CA ARG A 4 11.84 -0.98 10.25
C ARG A 4 11.55 0.25 9.39
N LEU A 5 11.65 0.11 8.07
CA LEU A 5 11.18 1.14 7.14
C LEU A 5 9.67 1.02 7.01
N GLY A 6 8.95 1.93 7.67
CA GLY A 6 7.52 2.15 7.43
C GLY A 6 7.30 2.64 6.00
N ARG A 7 6.29 2.07 5.33
CA ARG A 7 5.84 2.35 3.95
C ARG A 7 5.26 3.78 3.78
N LYS A 8 5.95 4.84 4.21
CA LYS A 8 5.47 6.24 4.09
C LYS A 8 6.49 7.27 3.58
N TYR A 9 7.69 6.87 3.16
CA TYR A 9 8.70 7.84 2.69
C TYR A 9 9.05 7.60 1.23
N GLY A 10 8.70 8.56 0.37
CA GLY A 10 9.24 8.65 -0.98
C GLY A 10 10.76 8.74 -0.93
N VAL A 11 11.44 7.99 -1.79
CA VAL A 11 12.90 7.94 -1.87
C VAL A 11 13.42 9.31 -2.33
N ASN A 12 13.93 10.12 -1.38
CA ASN A 12 14.53 11.41 -1.69
C ASN A 12 16.05 11.26 -1.91
N ARG A 13 16.63 12.15 -2.72
CA ARG A 13 18.03 12.11 -3.22
C ARG A 13 19.07 11.96 -2.10
N SER A 14 18.82 12.46 -0.89
CA SER A 14 19.71 12.28 0.27
C SER A 14 19.88 10.83 0.70
N VAL A 15 18.82 10.01 0.65
CA VAL A 15 18.86 8.61 1.12
C VAL A 15 19.78 7.76 0.24
N VAL A 16 19.83 8.07 -1.06
CA VAL A 16 20.70 7.38 -2.03
C VAL A 16 22.17 7.69 -1.74
N PHE A 17 22.52 8.94 -1.42
CA PHE A 17 23.89 9.31 -1.08
C PHE A 17 24.38 8.62 0.21
N ASP A 18 23.52 8.51 1.22
CA ASP A 18 23.85 7.88 2.50
C ASP A 18 24.10 6.37 2.35
N LEU A 19 23.31 5.68 1.51
CA LEU A 19 23.48 4.26 1.23
C LEU A 19 24.79 3.96 0.48
N VAL A 20 25.13 4.74 -0.54
CA VAL A 20 26.39 4.54 -1.30
C VAL A 20 27.62 4.79 -0.42
N SER A 21 27.58 5.84 0.40
CA SER A 21 28.64 6.16 1.36
C SER A 21 28.85 5.02 2.37
N TRP A 22 27.76 4.47 2.91
CA TRP A 22 27.81 3.35 3.84
C TRP A 22 28.36 2.07 3.18
N PHE A 23 27.93 1.74 1.97
CA PHE A 23 28.43 0.58 1.23
C PHE A 23 29.93 0.71 0.93
N CYS A 24 30.42 1.86 0.45
CA CYS A 24 31.85 2.07 0.21
C CYS A 24 32.69 1.96 1.49
N LYS A 25 32.17 2.44 2.63
CA LYS A 25 32.84 2.35 3.92
C LYS A 25 32.86 0.92 4.47
N LYS A 26 31.79 0.15 4.26
CA LYS A 26 31.67 -1.24 4.73
C LYS A 26 32.57 -2.22 3.98
N TRP A 27 32.84 -1.98 2.71
CA TRP A 27 33.66 -2.85 1.86
C TRP A 27 35.11 -2.37 1.67
N GLY A 28 35.54 -1.33 2.40
CA GLY A 28 36.94 -0.87 2.35
C GLY A 28 37.38 -0.30 1.00
N ILE A 29 36.44 0.21 0.21
CA ILE A 29 36.73 0.81 -1.09
C ILE A 29 37.24 2.24 -0.86
N ILE A 30 38.51 2.36 -0.47
CA ILE A 30 39.17 3.63 -0.16
C ILE A 30 40.13 3.95 -1.31
N GLY A 31 39.85 5.03 -2.06
CA GLY A 31 40.78 5.55 -3.08
C GLY A 31 40.32 5.48 -4.54
N LEU A 32 39.03 5.27 -4.83
CA LEU A 32 38.56 5.43 -6.21
C LEU A 32 38.71 6.89 -6.67
N PRO A 33 39.23 7.16 -7.89
CA PRO A 33 39.27 8.51 -8.43
C PRO A 33 37.85 9.06 -8.50
N LYS A 34 37.64 10.34 -8.11
CA LYS A 34 36.31 10.98 -7.97
C LYS A 34 35.39 10.77 -9.18
N ARG A 35 35.97 10.65 -10.39
CA ARG A 35 35.26 10.38 -11.65
C ARG A 35 34.63 8.99 -11.69
N LEU A 36 35.30 7.96 -11.19
CA LEU A 36 34.81 6.58 -11.17
C LEU A 36 33.73 6.38 -10.09
N TYR A 37 33.87 7.10 -8.96
CA TYR A 37 32.82 7.18 -7.94
C TYR A 37 31.54 7.84 -8.48
N ALA A 38 31.68 8.93 -9.25
CA ALA A 38 30.55 9.59 -9.88
C ALA A 38 29.83 8.68 -10.89
N ILE A 39 30.57 7.90 -11.70
CA ILE A 39 29.98 6.96 -12.67
C ILE A 39 29.24 5.81 -11.96
N LEU A 40 29.83 5.23 -10.90
CA LEU A 40 29.18 4.18 -10.13
C LEU A 40 27.94 4.69 -9.37
N ALA A 41 28.00 5.89 -8.79
CA ALA A 41 26.86 6.52 -8.12
C ALA A 41 25.74 6.86 -9.12
N LEU A 42 26.08 7.34 -10.32
CA LEU A 42 25.11 7.60 -11.37
C LEU A 42 24.47 6.31 -11.90
N GLY A 43 25.28 5.27 -12.16
CA GLY A 43 24.80 3.96 -12.59
C GLY A 43 23.91 3.28 -11.54
N LEU A 44 24.30 3.32 -10.27
CA LEU A 44 23.50 2.78 -9.17
C LEU A 44 22.23 3.61 -8.93
N SER A 45 22.29 4.94 -9.10
CA SER A 45 21.08 5.77 -9.05
C SER A 45 20.10 5.43 -10.16
N LEU A 46 20.55 5.21 -11.39
CA LEU A 46 19.71 4.75 -12.52
C LEU A 46 19.08 3.38 -12.26
N LEU A 47 19.82 2.46 -11.63
CA LEU A 47 19.30 1.15 -11.22
C LEU A 47 18.29 1.27 -10.07
N LEU A 48 18.47 2.20 -9.14
CA LEU A 48 17.52 2.48 -8.05
C LEU A 48 16.27 3.23 -8.53
N PHE A 49 16.37 4.08 -9.55
CA PHE A 49 15.24 4.75 -10.20
C PHE A 49 14.31 3.78 -10.94
N SER A 50 14.82 2.59 -11.30
CA SER A 50 14.05 1.54 -11.96
C SER A 50 13.17 0.75 -11.00
N PHE A 51 13.31 0.95 -9.68
CA PHE A 51 12.57 0.25 -8.63
C PHE A 51 11.50 1.13 -8.00
N ASP A 52 10.78 1.89 -8.82
CA ASP A 52 9.56 2.57 -8.37
C ASP A 52 8.41 1.55 -8.40
N SER A 53 8.25 0.80 -7.31
CA SER A 53 7.06 -0.03 -7.10
C SER A 53 5.89 0.90 -6.79
N GLN A 54 5.27 1.50 -7.81
CA GLN A 54 3.99 2.18 -7.62
C GLN A 54 2.96 1.13 -7.25
N ALA A 55 2.66 1.03 -5.96
CA ALA A 55 1.52 0.26 -5.50
C ALA A 55 0.28 0.93 -6.11
N GLN A 56 -0.43 0.20 -6.97
CA GLN A 56 -1.72 0.66 -7.46
C GLN A 56 -2.66 0.84 -6.27
N THR A 57 -3.35 1.97 -6.21
CA THR A 57 -4.31 2.26 -5.14
C THR A 57 -5.71 2.42 -5.71
N THR A 58 -6.70 2.12 -4.88
CA THR A 58 -8.12 2.24 -5.18
C THR A 58 -8.76 3.15 -4.14
N ASN A 59 -9.61 4.08 -4.61
CA ASN A 59 -10.44 4.90 -3.73
C ASN A 59 -11.69 4.11 -3.33
N ILE A 60 -11.88 3.92 -2.03
CA ILE A 60 -13.04 3.22 -1.45
C ILE A 60 -13.91 4.14 -0.59
N CYS A 61 -13.62 5.45 -0.55
CA CYS A 61 -14.36 6.40 0.28
C CYS A 61 -15.84 6.48 -0.09
N GLY A 62 -16.20 6.22 -1.35
CA GLY A 62 -17.57 6.27 -1.86
C GLY A 62 -18.45 5.09 -1.44
N ARG A 63 -17.85 3.99 -0.98
CA ARG A 63 -18.57 2.77 -0.58
C ARG A 63 -19.52 3.01 0.59
N THR A 64 -20.50 2.13 0.75
CA THR A 64 -21.37 2.05 1.92
C THR A 64 -20.53 2.09 3.18
N SER A 65 -20.90 2.94 4.13
CA SER A 65 -20.03 3.28 5.27
C SER A 65 -19.69 2.06 6.11
N GLN A 66 -20.63 1.14 6.28
CA GLN A 66 -20.46 -0.13 6.98
C GLN A 66 -19.46 -1.05 6.27
N ILE A 67 -19.57 -1.21 4.94
CA ILE A 67 -18.65 -2.02 4.14
C ILE A 67 -17.24 -1.43 4.15
N ARG A 68 -17.14 -0.11 3.94
CA ARG A 68 -15.86 0.62 4.03
C ARG A 68 -15.22 0.42 5.39
N ALA A 69 -15.99 0.50 6.48
CA ALA A 69 -15.48 0.29 7.83
C ALA A 69 -14.93 -1.13 8.04
N VAL A 70 -15.61 -2.17 7.55
CA VAL A 70 -15.09 -3.56 7.62
C VAL A 70 -13.75 -3.67 6.91
N ILE A 71 -13.67 -3.16 5.67
CA ILE A 71 -12.46 -3.25 4.85
C ILE A 71 -11.29 -2.55 5.54
N LEU A 72 -11.49 -1.31 5.99
CA LEU A 72 -10.42 -0.55 6.66
C LEU A 72 -9.99 -1.20 7.97
N GLN A 73 -10.94 -1.71 8.76
CA GLN A 73 -10.65 -2.44 9.99
C GLN A 73 -9.81 -3.68 9.74
N GLN A 74 -10.14 -4.47 8.72
CA GLN A 74 -9.40 -5.68 8.36
C GLN A 74 -7.99 -5.38 7.84
N LEU A 75 -7.81 -4.25 7.17
CA LEU A 75 -6.51 -3.78 6.69
C LEU A 75 -5.70 -3.01 7.75
N GLY A 76 -6.28 -2.74 8.93
CA GLY A 76 -5.64 -1.93 9.98
C GLY A 76 -5.38 -0.49 9.55
N LEU A 77 -6.30 0.07 8.73
CA LEU A 77 -6.22 1.42 8.18
C LEU A 77 -7.21 2.35 8.88
N GLU A 78 -6.87 3.63 8.92
CA GLU A 78 -7.76 4.66 9.48
C GLU A 78 -8.82 5.09 8.48
N SER A 79 -9.91 5.69 8.99
CA SER A 79 -10.98 6.21 8.13
C SER A 79 -10.49 7.24 7.11
N SER A 80 -9.42 7.98 7.41
CA SER A 80 -8.79 8.95 6.52
C SER A 80 -8.05 8.31 5.33
N ASP A 81 -7.69 7.03 5.42
CA ASP A 81 -6.88 6.35 4.41
C ASP A 81 -7.73 5.74 3.28
N CYS A 82 -9.06 5.92 3.30
CA CYS A 82 -9.99 5.34 2.32
C CYS A 82 -9.71 5.76 0.86
N GLY A 83 -8.99 6.86 0.63
CA GLY A 83 -8.72 7.38 -0.71
C GLY A 83 -7.60 6.65 -1.45
N SER A 84 -6.74 5.94 -0.71
CA SER A 84 -5.48 5.41 -1.22
C SER A 84 -5.21 3.99 -0.71
N VAL A 85 -6.20 3.10 -0.81
CA VAL A 85 -6.05 1.72 -0.34
C VAL A 85 -5.31 0.90 -1.41
N PRO A 86 -4.23 0.16 -1.09
CA PRO A 86 -3.51 -0.65 -2.07
C PRO A 86 -4.42 -1.72 -2.70
N THR A 87 -4.44 -1.80 -4.03
CA THR A 87 -5.28 -2.75 -4.77
C THR A 87 -4.92 -4.21 -4.45
N ASP A 88 -3.63 -4.50 -4.25
CA ASP A 88 -3.18 -5.83 -3.86
C ASP A 88 -3.70 -6.24 -2.47
N ASP A 89 -3.85 -5.28 -1.55
CA ASP A 89 -4.39 -5.54 -0.22
C ASP A 89 -5.90 -5.82 -0.31
N LEU A 90 -6.64 -5.10 -1.16
CA LEU A 90 -8.05 -5.39 -1.46
C LEU A 90 -8.24 -6.76 -2.10
N ALA A 91 -7.40 -7.13 -3.07
CA ALA A 91 -7.47 -8.41 -3.76
C ALA A 91 -7.18 -9.61 -2.85
N ARG A 92 -6.51 -9.40 -1.71
CA ARG A 92 -6.22 -10.44 -0.70
C ARG A 92 -7.38 -10.70 0.26
N ILE A 93 -8.40 -9.84 0.28
CA ILE A 93 -9.57 -10.02 1.15
C ILE A 93 -10.42 -11.17 0.61
N LYS A 94 -10.44 -12.28 1.35
CA LYS A 94 -11.25 -13.48 1.02
C LYS A 94 -12.61 -13.51 1.69
N LYS A 95 -12.74 -12.88 2.85
CA LYS A 95 -13.98 -12.83 3.61
C LYS A 95 -14.23 -11.42 4.09
N ILE A 96 -15.47 -10.95 3.93
CA ILE A 96 -16.02 -9.76 4.57
C ILE A 96 -17.21 -10.22 5.42
N ASP A 97 -17.11 -9.95 6.71
CA ASP A 97 -18.22 -10.09 7.65
C ASP A 97 -18.76 -8.69 7.97
N ALA A 98 -19.92 -8.40 7.39
CA ALA A 98 -20.66 -7.16 7.57
C ALA A 98 -22.03 -7.43 8.22
N SER A 99 -22.13 -8.52 8.98
CA SER A 99 -23.35 -8.92 9.67
C SER A 99 -23.62 -8.03 10.87
N HIS A 100 -24.91 -7.84 11.20
CA HIS A 100 -25.35 -6.98 12.31
C HIS A 100 -24.85 -5.53 12.24
N ARG A 101 -24.71 -4.96 11.03
CA ARG A 101 -24.20 -3.59 10.84
C ARG A 101 -25.28 -2.56 10.48
N GLY A 102 -26.55 -2.94 10.49
CA GLY A 102 -27.66 -2.04 10.14
C GLY A 102 -27.54 -1.49 8.72
N ILE A 103 -27.11 -2.33 7.78
CA ILE A 103 -27.00 -1.95 6.36
C ILE A 103 -28.40 -1.96 5.78
N SER A 104 -28.89 -0.80 5.35
CA SER A 104 -30.22 -0.66 4.72
C SER A 104 -30.17 -0.69 3.19
N SER A 105 -29.02 -0.32 2.60
CA SER A 105 -28.77 -0.38 1.17
C SER A 105 -27.28 -0.53 0.90
N LEU A 106 -26.95 -1.19 -0.20
CA LEU A 106 -25.59 -1.26 -0.74
C LEU A 106 -25.48 -0.35 -1.95
N LYS A 107 -24.30 0.22 -2.17
CA LYS A 107 -24.01 1.03 -3.35
C LYS A 107 -23.43 0.19 -4.45
N GLU A 108 -23.74 0.56 -5.68
CA GLU A 108 -23.06 0.01 -6.84
C GLU A 108 -21.55 0.21 -6.67
N GLY A 109 -20.81 -0.88 -6.86
CA GLY A 109 -19.35 -0.88 -6.74
C GLY A 109 -18.78 -1.01 -5.32
N ASP A 110 -19.60 -1.30 -4.30
CA ASP A 110 -19.14 -1.60 -2.94
C ASP A 110 -18.09 -2.71 -2.86
N PHE A 111 -18.09 -3.61 -3.84
CA PHE A 111 -17.20 -4.77 -3.90
C PHE A 111 -16.18 -4.73 -5.04
N LEU A 112 -16.06 -3.60 -5.76
CA LEU A 112 -15.07 -3.47 -6.85
C LEU A 112 -13.64 -3.68 -6.34
N GLY A 113 -12.83 -4.40 -7.10
CA GLY A 113 -11.43 -4.67 -6.74
C GLY A 113 -11.23 -5.72 -5.64
N LEU A 114 -12.30 -6.22 -5.00
CA LEU A 114 -12.22 -7.36 -4.08
C LEU A 114 -12.19 -8.68 -4.86
N SER A 115 -11.27 -8.82 -5.81
CA SER A 115 -11.23 -9.95 -6.75
C SER A 115 -10.99 -11.32 -6.10
N GLY A 116 -10.45 -11.34 -4.88
CA GLY A 116 -10.26 -12.55 -4.09
C GLY A 116 -11.40 -12.87 -3.11
N LEU A 117 -12.49 -12.10 -3.10
CA LEU A 117 -13.58 -12.30 -2.15
C LEU A 117 -14.33 -13.59 -2.44
N GLU A 118 -14.33 -14.51 -1.48
CA GLU A 118 -14.97 -15.81 -1.52
C GLU A 118 -16.23 -15.85 -0.65
N THR A 119 -16.28 -15.06 0.43
CA THR A 119 -17.38 -15.06 1.40
C THR A 119 -17.78 -13.64 1.78
N LEU A 120 -19.07 -13.33 1.64
CA LEU A 120 -19.67 -12.08 2.06
C LEU A 120 -20.84 -12.40 3.00
N GLU A 121 -20.70 -12.04 4.27
CA GLU A 121 -21.74 -12.22 5.28
C GLU A 121 -22.44 -10.87 5.52
N LEU A 122 -23.75 -10.87 5.33
CA LEU A 122 -24.63 -9.70 5.42
C LEU A 122 -25.86 -10.01 6.30
N ASP A 123 -25.83 -11.07 7.09
CA ASP A 123 -26.98 -11.45 7.91
C ASP A 123 -27.29 -10.40 8.99
N HIS A 124 -28.55 -10.39 9.41
CA HIS A 124 -29.06 -9.45 10.41
C HIS A 124 -28.78 -7.98 10.06
N ASN A 125 -29.03 -7.61 8.81
CA ASN A 125 -29.08 -6.23 8.32
C ASN A 125 -30.50 -5.85 7.91
N ASP A 126 -30.71 -4.58 7.58
CA ASP A 126 -32.02 -4.00 7.21
C ASP A 126 -32.17 -3.88 5.68
N LEU A 127 -31.53 -4.78 4.92
CA LEU A 127 -31.54 -4.76 3.46
C LEU A 127 -32.94 -5.08 2.95
N THR A 128 -33.54 -4.15 2.22
CA THR A 128 -34.82 -4.38 1.52
C THR A 128 -34.62 -4.76 0.06
N ASP A 129 -33.52 -4.30 -0.54
CA ASP A 129 -33.22 -4.44 -1.96
C ASP A 129 -31.72 -4.65 -2.18
N LEU A 130 -31.37 -5.24 -3.34
CA LEU A 130 -30.00 -5.36 -3.82
C LEU A 130 -29.77 -4.41 -4.99
N PRO A 131 -28.58 -3.77 -5.08
CA PRO A 131 -28.19 -2.94 -6.21
C PRO A 131 -27.94 -3.74 -7.50
#